data_AF-A0A6B3N3C8-F1
#
_entry.id   AF-A0A6B3N3C8-F1
#
_cell.length_a   1.000
_cell.length_b   1.000
_cell.length_c   1.000
_cell.angle_alpha   90.00
_cell.angle_beta   90.00
_cell.angle_gamma   90.00
#
_symmetry.space_group_name_H-M   'P 1'
#
loop_
_entity.id
_entity.type
_entity.pdbx_description
1 polymer ?
#
loop_
_entity_poly.entity_id
_entity_poly.type
_entity_poly.pdbx_seq_one_letter_code
_entity_poly.pdbx_strand_id
1 'polypeptide(L)'
;MTSFVLANSTQAWNQYLDSIGIVTPLGVRLVTEAALLGGLIEAGVSERLVILSDGAGQFNLLVHALCWVHAERAIRKLQGSTAVFRAQIEEVQTLLWDYYQELKTYPKTPSEQHKKYLSARFDEVKGRCYLQHPTLNNTLIGFRKNKKQLLRVLDDPDIPLHNNAAESDIREFVTRRKISGGT
;
A
#
# COMPACT_ATOMS: atom_id res chain seq x y z
N MET A 1 -23.92 -13.96 -17.01
CA MET A 1 -22.99 -14.62 -17.94
C MET A 1 -22.68 -15.99 -17.36
N THR A 2 -22.67 -17.04 -18.16
CA THR A 2 -22.20 -18.36 -17.73
C THR A 2 -20.69 -18.38 -17.83
N SER A 3 -19.99 -18.59 -16.72
CA SER A 3 -18.54 -18.77 -16.69
C SER A 3 -18.15 -20.07 -17.40
N PHE A 4 -17.02 -20.04 -18.11
CA PHE A 4 -16.45 -21.19 -18.81
C PHE A 4 -15.11 -21.57 -18.19
N VAL A 5 -14.88 -22.87 -17.98
CA VAL A 5 -13.61 -23.38 -17.45
C VAL A 5 -12.58 -23.42 -18.58
N LEU A 6 -11.58 -22.54 -18.51
CA LEU A 6 -10.49 -22.48 -19.49
C LEU A 6 -9.54 -23.68 -19.36
N ALA A 7 -9.19 -24.08 -18.13
CA ALA A 7 -8.35 -25.23 -17.83
C ALA A 7 -8.60 -25.72 -16.40
N ASN A 8 -8.39 -27.02 -16.17
CA ASN A 8 -8.52 -27.68 -14.86
C ASN A 8 -7.22 -28.38 -14.41
N SER A 9 -6.13 -28.19 -15.15
CA SER A 9 -4.80 -28.68 -14.82
C SER A 9 -3.73 -27.77 -15.39
N THR A 10 -2.52 -27.79 -14.82
CA THR A 10 -1.38 -27.04 -15.34
C THR A 10 -1.05 -27.41 -16.78
N GLN A 11 -1.18 -28.69 -17.15
CA GLN A 11 -0.94 -29.15 -18.51
C GLN A 11 -1.96 -28.58 -19.51
N ALA A 12 -3.25 -28.65 -19.17
CA ALA A 12 -4.31 -28.08 -20.01
C ALA A 12 -4.18 -26.55 -20.14
N TRP A 13 -3.77 -25.87 -19.06
CA TRP A 13 -3.52 -24.43 -19.09
C TRP A 13 -2.36 -24.06 -20.01
N ASN A 14 -1.23 -24.76 -19.92
CA ASN A 14 -0.09 -24.52 -20.81
C ASN A 14 -0.44 -24.80 -22.27
N GLN A 15 -1.18 -25.89 -22.56
CA GLN A 15 -1.66 -26.19 -23.91
C GLN A 15 -2.60 -25.10 -24.44
N TYR A 16 -3.49 -24.57 -23.60
CA TYR A 16 -4.35 -23.46 -23.96
C TYR A 16 -3.53 -22.22 -24.32
N LEU A 17 -2.58 -21.82 -23.45
CA LEU A 17 -1.71 -20.67 -23.70
C LEU A 17 -0.89 -20.83 -25.00
N ASP A 18 -0.32 -22.01 -25.23
CA ASP A 18 0.40 -22.33 -26.47
C ASP A 18 -0.52 -22.19 -27.69
N SER A 19 -1.76 -22.67 -27.61
CA SER A 19 -2.73 -22.61 -28.72
C SER A 19 -3.12 -21.20 -29.15
N ILE A 20 -3.01 -20.22 -28.25
CA ILE A 20 -3.27 -18.79 -28.52
C ILE A 20 -1.98 -17.97 -28.69
N GLY A 21 -0.82 -18.64 -28.81
CA GLY A 21 0.46 -18.01 -29.10
C GLY A 21 1.16 -17.35 -27.90
N ILE A 22 0.74 -17.66 -26.66
CA ILE A 22 1.34 -17.12 -25.43
C ILE A 22 2.39 -18.11 -24.93
N VAL A 23 3.60 -18.03 -25.50
CA VAL A 23 4.67 -19.01 -25.29
C VAL A 23 5.87 -18.47 -24.50
N THR A 24 5.98 -17.16 -24.32
CA THR A 24 7.10 -16.56 -23.58
C THR A 24 6.90 -16.71 -22.07
N PRO A 25 7.96 -16.96 -21.28
CA PRO A 25 7.83 -17.07 -19.82
C PRO A 25 7.14 -15.87 -19.17
N LEU A 26 7.43 -14.65 -19.65
CA LEU A 26 6.77 -13.43 -19.18
C LEU A 26 5.29 -13.38 -19.57
N GLY A 27 4.97 -13.71 -20.83
CA GLY A 27 3.58 -13.74 -21.30
C GLY A 27 2.73 -14.76 -20.56
N VAL A 28 3.26 -15.99 -20.40
CA VAL A 28 2.62 -17.06 -19.61
C VAL A 28 2.34 -16.57 -18.20
N ARG A 29 3.34 -15.97 -17.52
CA ARG A 29 3.17 -15.46 -16.17
C ARG A 29 2.08 -14.38 -16.09
N LEU A 30 2.16 -13.34 -16.91
CA LEU A 30 1.22 -12.22 -16.86
C LEU A 30 -0.23 -12.65 -17.13
N VAL A 31 -0.42 -13.52 -18.12
CA VAL A 31 -1.75 -14.01 -18.51
C VAL A 31 -2.30 -14.97 -17.45
N THR A 32 -1.43 -15.77 -16.82
CA THR A 32 -1.82 -16.62 -15.69
C THR A 32 -2.24 -15.77 -14.49
N GLU A 33 -1.45 -14.77 -14.10
CA GLU A 33 -1.79 -13.84 -13.01
C GLU A 33 -3.12 -13.11 -13.29
N ALA A 34 -3.33 -12.66 -14.53
CA ALA A 34 -4.58 -12.02 -14.95
C ALA A 34 -5.78 -12.99 -14.93
N ALA A 35 -5.62 -14.21 -15.43
CA ALA A 35 -6.67 -15.22 -15.43
C ALA A 35 -7.06 -15.65 -14.00
N LEU A 36 -6.10 -15.77 -13.09
CA LEU A 36 -6.36 -16.03 -11.68
C LEU A 36 -7.14 -14.89 -11.02
N LEU A 37 -6.74 -13.63 -11.26
CA LEU A 37 -7.47 -12.47 -10.74
C LEU A 37 -8.89 -12.40 -11.30
N GLY A 38 -9.06 -12.62 -12.61
CA GLY A 38 -10.38 -12.67 -13.26
C GLY A 38 -11.26 -13.79 -12.72
N GLY A 39 -10.68 -14.98 -12.49
CA GLY A 39 -11.38 -16.09 -11.87
C GLY A 39 -11.83 -15.81 -10.44
N LEU A 40 -11.01 -15.11 -9.65
CA LEU A 40 -11.39 -14.65 -8.31
C LEU A 40 -12.55 -13.64 -8.36
N ILE A 41 -12.52 -12.71 -9.30
CA ILE A 41 -13.60 -11.72 -9.49
C ILE A 41 -14.90 -12.42 -9.88
N GLU A 42 -14.86 -13.34 -10.84
CA GLU A 42 -16.01 -14.16 -11.25
C GLU A 42 -16.54 -15.01 -10.08
N ALA A 43 -15.66 -15.51 -9.21
CA ALA A 43 -16.02 -16.23 -7.99
C ALA A 43 -16.58 -15.34 -6.87
N GLY A 44 -16.72 -14.03 -7.09
CA GLY A 44 -17.35 -13.07 -6.19
C GLY A 44 -16.40 -12.17 -5.41
N VAL A 45 -15.09 -12.20 -5.68
CA VAL A 45 -14.17 -11.19 -5.12
C VAL A 45 -14.48 -9.84 -5.74
N SER A 46 -14.69 -8.83 -4.89
CA SER A 46 -14.97 -7.47 -5.36
C SER A 46 -13.78 -6.88 -6.12
N GLU A 47 -14.02 -6.32 -7.30
CA GLU A 47 -13.03 -5.50 -8.04
C GLU A 47 -12.58 -4.26 -7.25
N ARG A 48 -13.37 -3.88 -6.24
CA ARG A 48 -13.06 -2.80 -5.30
C ARG A 48 -12.32 -3.26 -4.04
N LEU A 49 -11.92 -4.53 -3.95
CA LEU A 49 -11.18 -5.02 -2.79
C LEU A 49 -9.94 -4.15 -2.55
N VAL A 50 -9.87 -3.60 -1.34
CA VAL A 50 -8.75 -2.74 -0.93
C VAL A 50 -7.59 -3.62 -0.46
N ILE A 51 -6.43 -3.44 -1.09
CA ILE A 51 -5.18 -4.09 -0.73
C ILE A 51 -4.30 -3.06 -0.01
N LEU A 52 -4.12 -3.25 1.29
CA LEU A 52 -3.23 -2.43 2.12
C LEU A 52 -1.82 -3.06 2.17
N SER A 53 -0.80 -2.35 1.66
CA SER A 53 0.58 -2.84 1.71
C SER A 53 1.60 -1.72 1.98
N ASP A 54 2.88 -2.08 2.04
CA ASP A 54 4.02 -1.16 2.17
C ASP A 54 4.36 -0.41 0.87
N GLY A 55 3.66 -0.72 -0.24
CA GLY A 55 3.93 -0.15 -1.55
C GLY A 55 4.74 -1.05 -2.50
N ALA A 56 5.00 -2.31 -2.14
CA ALA A 56 5.60 -3.27 -3.07
C ALA A 56 4.69 -3.48 -4.29
N GLY A 57 5.25 -3.32 -5.50
CA GLY A 57 4.49 -3.28 -6.76
C GLY A 57 3.67 -4.54 -7.06
N GLN A 58 4.05 -5.69 -6.54
CA GLN A 58 3.30 -6.95 -6.67
C GLN A 58 1.91 -6.92 -6.02
N PHE A 59 1.65 -5.96 -5.12
CA PHE A 59 0.36 -5.76 -4.47
C PHE A 59 -0.47 -4.63 -5.10
N ASN A 60 0.02 -4.00 -6.17
CA ASN A 60 -0.70 -2.97 -6.93
C ASN A 60 -1.65 -3.62 -7.94
N LEU A 61 -2.64 -4.37 -7.43
CA LEU A 61 -3.64 -5.09 -8.22
C LEU A 61 -4.93 -4.26 -8.34
N LEU A 62 -5.84 -4.42 -7.37
CA LEU A 62 -7.15 -3.79 -7.34
C LEU A 62 -7.07 -2.37 -6.75
N VAL A 63 -7.82 -2.07 -5.69
CA VAL A 63 -7.77 -0.76 -5.05
C VAL A 63 -6.61 -0.75 -4.05
N HIS A 64 -5.55 0.00 -4.34
CA HIS A 64 -4.39 0.04 -3.45
C HIS A 64 -4.51 1.10 -2.35
N ALA A 65 -4.10 0.72 -1.14
CA ALA A 65 -3.90 1.58 0.02
C ALA A 65 -2.47 1.40 0.57
N LEU A 66 -1.88 2.49 1.09
CA LEU A 66 -0.54 2.46 1.66
C LEU A 66 -0.58 2.44 3.19
N CYS A 67 0.25 1.59 3.78
CA CYS A 67 0.44 1.51 5.22
C CYS A 67 1.13 2.78 5.75
N TRP A 68 0.46 3.47 6.68
CA TRP A 68 0.96 4.71 7.29
C TRP A 68 2.26 4.51 8.09
N VAL A 69 2.41 3.38 8.77
CA VAL A 69 3.63 3.07 9.52
C VAL A 69 4.82 2.93 8.58
N HIS A 70 4.63 2.31 7.42
CA HIS A 70 5.67 2.21 6.40
C HIS A 70 6.02 3.56 5.76
N ALA A 71 5.00 4.38 5.47
CA ALA A 71 5.22 5.72 4.95
C ALA A 71 6.00 6.60 5.94
N GLU A 72 5.61 6.59 7.22
CA GLU A 72 6.25 7.36 8.28
C GLU A 72 7.73 6.97 8.51
N ARG A 73 8.06 5.68 8.30
CA ARG A 73 9.45 5.19 8.37
C ARG A 73 10.40 5.94 7.45
N ALA A 74 9.91 6.47 6.32
CA ALA A 74 10.73 7.28 5.41
C ALA A 74 11.25 8.56 6.08
N ILE A 75 10.51 9.15 7.02
CA ILE A 75 10.92 10.31 7.79
C ILE A 75 11.84 9.89 8.96
N ARG A 76 11.50 8.80 9.68
CA ARG A 76 12.34 8.28 10.78
C ARG A 76 13.77 7.92 10.37
N LYS A 77 13.97 7.51 9.12
CA LYS A 77 15.29 7.13 8.59
C LYS A 77 16.16 8.32 8.17
N LEU A 78 15.61 9.54 8.16
CA LEU A 78 16.37 10.72 7.77
C LEU A 78 17.50 11.01 8.75
N GLN A 79 18.64 11.45 8.22
CA GLN A 79 19.82 11.78 9.02
C GLN A 79 19.74 13.22 9.50
N GLY A 80 19.70 13.41 10.81
CA GLY A 80 19.78 14.72 11.46
C GLY A 80 21.24 15.17 11.68
N SER A 81 21.99 15.36 10.60
CA SER A 81 23.43 15.67 10.63
C SER A 81 23.77 17.00 11.31
N THR A 82 22.82 17.94 11.36
CA THR A 82 22.94 19.24 12.04
C THR A 82 21.81 19.42 13.05
N ALA A 83 21.98 20.35 14.00
CA ALA A 83 20.91 20.72 14.94
C ALA A 83 19.66 21.23 14.20
N VAL A 84 19.86 22.01 13.12
CA VAL A 84 18.78 22.52 12.28
C VAL A 84 18.01 21.36 11.61
N PHE A 85 18.72 20.38 11.05
CA PHE A 85 18.05 19.23 10.42
C PHE A 85 17.29 18.38 11.43
N ARG A 86 17.86 18.16 12.63
CA ARG A 86 17.15 17.44 13.70
C ARG A 86 15.84 18.14 14.07
N ALA A 87 15.88 19.45 14.29
CA ALA A 87 14.69 20.22 14.62
C ALA A 87 13.62 20.16 13.51
N GLN A 88 14.03 20.23 12.24
CA GLN A 88 13.10 20.11 11.10
C GLN A 88 12.49 18.72 10.97
N ILE A 89 13.28 17.66 11.21
CA ILE A 89 12.77 16.28 11.21
C ILE A 89 11.77 16.09 12.36
N GLU A 90 12.11 16.56 13.57
CA GLU A 90 11.26 16.47 14.76
C GLU A 90 9.95 17.24 14.58
N GLU A 91 10.00 18.43 14.00
CA GLU A 91 8.82 19.22 13.63
C GLU A 91 7.89 18.40 12.71
N VAL A 92 8.42 17.84 11.62
CA VAL A 92 7.63 17.05 10.67
C VAL A 92 7.08 15.77 11.31
N GLN A 93 7.84 15.11 12.18
CA GLN A 93 7.39 13.94 12.93
C GLN A 93 6.21 14.27 13.84
N THR A 94 6.28 15.41 14.54
CA THR A 94 5.20 15.89 15.42
C THR A 94 3.94 16.18 14.61
N LEU A 95 4.07 16.97 13.55
CA LEU A 95 2.96 17.29 12.64
C LEU A 95 2.32 16.04 12.02
N LEU A 96 3.14 15.04 11.70
CA LEU A 96 2.66 13.79 11.14
C LEU A 96 1.94 12.93 12.17
N TRP A 97 2.42 12.92 13.42
CA TRP A 97 1.79 12.21 14.51
C TRP A 97 0.41 12.79 14.81
N ASP A 98 0.31 14.11 14.93
CA ASP A 98 -0.97 14.81 15.16
C ASP A 98 -1.95 14.51 14.03
N TYR A 99 -1.50 14.65 12.78
CA TYR A 99 -2.30 14.31 11.60
C TYR A 99 -2.79 12.85 11.62
N TYR A 100 -1.91 11.91 11.99
CA TYR A 100 -2.24 10.50 12.06
C TYR A 100 -3.31 10.22 13.13
N GLN A 101 -3.24 10.88 14.29
CA GLN A 101 -4.27 10.76 15.32
C GLN A 101 -5.62 11.28 14.82
N GLU A 102 -5.66 12.43 14.16
CA GLU A 102 -6.88 12.96 13.55
C GLU A 102 -7.45 11.97 12.52
N LEU A 103 -6.62 11.51 11.58
CA LEU A 103 -7.00 10.54 10.55
C LEU A 103 -7.54 9.23 11.15
N LYS A 104 -6.95 8.75 12.26
CA LYS A 104 -7.40 7.54 12.96
C LYS A 104 -8.79 7.70 13.57
N THR A 105 -9.22 8.92 13.88
CA THR A 105 -10.57 9.17 14.42
C THR A 105 -11.64 9.31 13.34
N TYR A 106 -11.25 9.62 12.09
CA TYR A 106 -12.18 9.82 10.98
C TYR A 106 -13.23 8.71 10.81
N PRO A 107 -12.87 7.40 10.85
CA PRO A 107 -13.86 6.33 10.66
C PRO A 107 -15.00 6.31 11.69
N LYS A 108 -14.84 6.96 12.85
CA LYS A 108 -15.89 6.98 13.90
C LYS A 108 -17.09 7.85 13.51
N THR A 109 -16.85 8.91 12.76
CA THR A 109 -17.89 9.86 12.33
C THR A 109 -17.49 10.45 10.97
N PRO A 110 -17.51 9.64 9.90
CA PRO A 110 -17.10 10.09 8.57
C PRO A 110 -18.10 11.14 8.05
N SER A 111 -17.57 12.23 7.51
CA SER A 111 -18.37 13.27 6.85
C SER A 111 -17.59 13.90 5.72
N GLU A 112 -18.29 14.40 4.71
CA GLU A 112 -17.67 15.08 3.57
C GLU A 112 -16.88 16.34 4.00
N GLN A 113 -17.33 17.02 5.04
CA GLN A 113 -16.61 18.16 5.60
C GLN A 113 -15.28 17.72 6.25
N HIS A 114 -15.32 16.67 7.08
CA HIS A 114 -14.13 16.15 7.75
C HIS A 114 -13.13 15.57 6.74
N LYS A 115 -13.62 14.88 5.71
CA LYS A 115 -12.82 14.38 4.58
C LYS A 115 -12.08 15.50 3.85
N LYS A 116 -12.77 16.58 3.49
CA LYS A 116 -12.16 17.75 2.84
C LYS A 116 -11.11 18.40 3.75
N TYR A 117 -11.42 18.56 5.03
CA TYR A 117 -10.48 19.07 6.02
C TYR A 117 -9.20 18.22 6.11
N LEU A 118 -9.32 16.89 6.28
CA LEU A 118 -8.16 16.00 6.38
C LEU A 118 -7.34 15.96 5.09
N SER A 119 -7.99 16.08 3.94
CA SER A 119 -7.30 16.17 2.65
C SER A 119 -6.51 17.48 2.50
N ALA A 120 -7.07 18.62 2.93
CA ALA A 120 -6.39 19.90 2.91
C ALA A 120 -5.25 19.96 3.94
N ARG A 121 -5.49 19.43 5.14
CA ARG A 121 -4.48 19.36 6.20
C ARG A 121 -3.29 18.48 5.79
N PHE A 122 -3.53 17.40 5.04
CA PHE A 122 -2.44 16.61 4.44
C PHE A 122 -1.55 17.48 3.54
N ASP A 123 -2.15 18.30 2.67
CA ASP A 123 -1.39 19.16 1.76
C ASP A 123 -0.61 20.23 2.52
N GLU A 124 -1.15 20.75 3.61
CA GLU A 124 -0.44 21.69 4.47
C GLU A 124 0.79 21.05 5.13
N VAL A 125 0.64 19.86 5.72
CA VAL A 125 1.76 19.14 6.37
C VAL A 125 2.82 18.73 5.34
N LYS A 126 2.40 18.18 4.20
CA LYS A 126 3.30 17.61 3.18
C LYS A 126 3.73 18.61 2.11
N GLY A 127 3.16 19.81 2.11
CA GLY A 127 3.53 20.94 1.25
C GLY A 127 4.67 21.80 1.82
N ARG A 128 5.08 21.56 3.07
CA ARG A 128 6.22 22.24 3.70
C ARG A 128 7.50 22.04 2.89
N CYS A 129 8.31 23.09 2.86
CA CYS A 129 9.57 23.14 2.11
C CYS A 129 10.66 23.75 2.99
N TYR A 130 11.79 23.06 3.08
CA TYR A 130 12.92 23.44 3.91
C TYR A 130 14.11 23.76 3.01
N LEU A 131 14.49 25.05 2.93
CA LEU A 131 15.43 25.59 1.93
C LEU A 131 16.74 24.79 1.79
N GLN A 132 17.26 24.26 2.89
CA GLN A 132 18.55 23.58 2.93
C GLN A 132 18.46 22.09 3.30
N HIS A 133 17.26 21.48 3.25
CA HIS A 133 17.05 20.07 3.62
C HIS A 133 16.42 19.27 2.46
N PRO A 134 17.17 19.02 1.37
CA PRO A 134 16.63 18.37 0.17
C PRO A 134 16.12 16.95 0.42
N THR A 135 16.76 16.19 1.33
CA THR A 135 16.33 14.84 1.68
C THR A 135 14.96 14.81 2.35
N LEU A 136 14.68 15.73 3.28
CA LEU A 136 13.36 15.88 3.89
C LEU A 136 12.32 16.33 2.85
N ASN A 137 12.64 17.31 2.03
CA ASN A 137 11.74 17.79 0.96
C ASN A 137 11.38 16.67 -0.02
N ASN A 138 12.35 15.85 -0.43
CA ASN A 138 12.13 14.70 -1.31
C ASN A 138 11.22 13.66 -0.65
N THR A 139 11.39 13.40 0.63
CA THR A 139 10.47 12.55 1.40
C THR A 139 9.05 13.11 1.37
N LEU A 140 8.86 14.42 1.64
CA LEU A 140 7.55 15.07 1.59
C LEU A 140 6.91 15.06 0.19
N ILE A 141 7.71 15.19 -0.88
CA ILE A 141 7.25 14.98 -2.27
C ILE A 141 6.71 13.54 -2.44
N GLY A 142 7.41 12.54 -1.91
CA GLY A 142 6.96 11.15 -1.93
C GLY A 142 5.58 10.95 -1.31
N PHE A 143 5.33 11.57 -0.14
CA PHE A 143 4.01 11.56 0.49
C PHE A 143 2.94 12.18 -0.42
N ARG A 144 3.22 13.33 -1.06
CA ARG A 144 2.27 13.99 -1.97
C ARG A 144 1.94 13.13 -3.19
N LYS A 145 2.94 12.50 -3.80
CA LYS A 145 2.75 11.56 -4.92
C LYS A 145 1.83 10.39 -4.53
N ASN A 146 1.93 9.95 -3.28
CA ASN A 146 1.20 8.82 -2.73
C ASN A 146 -0.08 9.22 -1.96
N LYS A 147 -0.52 10.48 -2.05
CA LYS A 147 -1.64 11.03 -1.26
C LYS A 147 -2.90 10.17 -1.39
N LYS A 148 -3.25 9.78 -2.62
CA LYS A 148 -4.48 9.00 -2.88
C LYS A 148 -4.45 7.65 -2.17
N GLN A 149 -3.34 6.93 -2.20
CA GLN A 149 -3.25 5.63 -1.52
C GLN A 149 -3.13 5.77 0.00
N LEU A 150 -2.46 6.81 0.51
CA LEU A 150 -2.35 7.08 1.94
C LEU A 150 -3.69 7.52 2.55
N LEU A 151 -4.51 8.25 1.80
CA LEU A 151 -5.82 8.73 2.24
C LEU A 151 -6.99 7.83 1.83
N ARG A 152 -6.73 6.58 1.46
CA ARG A 152 -7.79 5.64 1.04
C ARG A 152 -8.89 5.47 2.10
N VAL A 153 -8.55 5.55 3.38
CA VAL A 153 -9.51 5.50 4.50
C VAL A 153 -10.60 6.58 4.40
N LEU A 154 -10.35 7.68 3.69
CA LEU A 154 -11.34 8.74 3.49
C LEU A 154 -12.43 8.34 2.48
N ASP A 155 -12.13 7.40 1.58
CA ASP A 155 -13.09 6.82 0.63
C ASP A 155 -13.71 5.52 1.19
N ASP A 156 -12.92 4.73 1.92
CA ASP A 156 -13.31 3.43 2.46
C ASP A 156 -13.00 3.39 3.99
N PRO A 157 -13.86 3.94 4.86
CA PRO A 157 -13.56 4.14 6.30
C PRO A 157 -13.29 2.87 7.09
N ASP A 158 -13.76 1.71 6.62
CA ASP A 158 -13.60 0.42 7.31
C ASP A 158 -12.18 -0.16 7.18
N ILE A 159 -11.34 0.39 6.31
CA ILE A 159 -9.98 -0.13 6.14
C ILE A 159 -9.06 0.30 7.28
N PRO A 160 -8.10 -0.54 7.68
CA PRO A 160 -7.09 -0.13 8.64
C PRO A 160 -6.08 0.86 8.03
N LEU A 161 -5.45 1.68 8.87
CA LEU A 161 -4.36 2.59 8.47
C LEU A 161 -3.00 1.89 8.37
N HIS A 162 -2.86 0.72 8.99
CA HIS A 162 -1.63 -0.06 9.02
C HIS A 162 -1.93 -1.57 9.00
N ASN A 163 -0.97 -2.34 8.52
CA ASN A 163 -1.06 -3.79 8.40
C ASN A 163 -0.35 -4.54 9.56
N ASN A 164 -0.15 -3.90 10.73
CA ASN A 164 0.57 -4.49 11.88
C ASN A 164 0.11 -5.91 12.28
N ALA A 165 -1.20 -6.22 12.15
CA ALA A 165 -1.72 -7.56 12.40
C ALA A 165 -1.14 -8.59 11.41
N ALA A 166 -1.22 -8.31 10.11
CA ALA A 166 -0.63 -9.14 9.07
C ALA A 166 0.91 -9.22 9.18
N GLU A 167 1.59 -8.13 9.57
CA GLU A 167 3.04 -8.17 9.82
C GLU A 167 3.42 -9.07 11.00
N SER A 168 2.60 -9.11 12.05
CA SER A 168 2.86 -9.94 13.23
C SER A 168 2.75 -11.42 12.90
N ASP A 169 1.71 -11.81 12.15
CA ASP A 169 1.50 -13.20 11.71
C ASP A 169 2.64 -13.69 10.80
N ILE A 170 3.08 -12.85 9.85
CA ILE A 170 4.23 -13.15 8.99
C ILE A 170 5.51 -13.26 9.81
N ARG A 171 5.72 -12.38 10.79
CA ARG A 171 6.93 -12.39 11.64
C ARG A 171 7.00 -13.64 12.49
N GLU A 172 5.88 -14.10 13.04
CA GLU A 172 5.84 -15.37 13.77
C GLU A 172 6.25 -16.53 12.85
N PHE A 173 5.63 -16.63 11.67
CA PHE A 173 5.95 -17.67 10.69
C PHE A 173 7.44 -17.66 10.29
N VAL A 174 7.99 -16.50 9.95
CA VAL A 174 9.42 -16.35 9.58
C VAL A 174 10.34 -16.68 10.76
N THR A 175 9.97 -16.31 11.98
CA THR A 175 10.75 -16.63 13.19
C THR A 175 10.75 -18.13 13.43
N ARG A 176 9.58 -18.79 13.34
CA ARG A 176 9.47 -20.26 13.49
C ARG A 176 10.29 -20.98 12.43
N ARG A 177 10.30 -20.52 11.19
CA ARG A 177 11.10 -21.10 10.09
C ARG A 177 12.61 -20.90 10.29
N LYS A 178 13.04 -19.75 10.82
CA LYS A 178 14.44 -19.52 11.23
C LYS A 178 14.88 -20.44 12.37
N ILE A 179 13.99 -20.72 13.32
CA ILE A 179 14.26 -21.60 14.47
C ILE A 179 14.25 -23.07 14.04
N SER A 180 13.33 -23.47 13.14
CA SER A 180 13.17 -24.87 12.73
C SER A 180 14.11 -25.32 11.60
N GLY A 181 14.89 -24.42 11.01
CA GLY A 181 15.85 -24.74 9.95
C GLY A 181 15.22 -25.20 8.62
N GLY A 182 13.90 -25.05 8.45
CA GLY A 182 13.19 -25.45 7.23
C GLY A 182 13.49 -24.50 6.08
N THR A 183 14.15 -25.02 5.04
CA THR A 183 14.32 -24.34 3.74
C THR A 183 13.01 -24.19 2.97
#